data_AF-A0A5N6RXY9-F1
#
_entry.id   AF-A0A5N6RXY9-F1
#
_cell.length_a   1.000
_cell.length_b   1.000
_cell.length_c   1.000
_cell.angle_alpha   90.00
_cell.angle_beta   90.00
_cell.angle_gamma   90.00
#
_symmetry.space_group_name_H-M   'P 1'
#
loop_
_entity.id
_entity.type
_entity.pdbx_description
1 polymer ?
#
loop_
_entity_poly.entity_id
_entity_poly.type
_entity_poly.pdbx_seq_one_letter_code
_entity_poly.pdbx_strand_id
1 'polypeptide(L)'
;MSKGKRRRSSKRDKSSGEILKSAQSSLDRAKRAWERYRERGADADLFLNEALINTVGVMYKLRNNKRRHGPEWESRFTALEATPRMQWLKHYRDGDQHGLEEGTMSSSAYIKHLGSAELWGMAPPGAVNASLGDQFGRCFWTVRRPDGREERRYFVPPQSMFSTGLVGSDENGEYEIETLLPNLIDELQSLIDSASRSL
;
A
#
# COMPACT_ATOMS: atom_id res chain seq x y z
N MET A 1 -12.56 -32.46 33.30
CA MET A 1 -12.57 -31.21 32.49
C MET A 1 -11.17 -30.62 32.47
N SER A 2 -10.40 -30.85 31.40
CA SER A 2 -9.02 -30.37 31.26
C SER A 2 -9.00 -28.99 30.60
N LYS A 3 -8.53 -27.97 31.33
CA LYS A 3 -8.33 -26.62 30.78
C LYS A 3 -7.04 -26.61 29.97
N GLY A 4 -7.17 -26.62 28.65
CA GLY A 4 -6.05 -26.50 27.71
C GLY A 4 -5.31 -25.18 27.90
N LYS A 5 -4.06 -25.25 28.37
CA LYS A 5 -3.10 -24.13 28.35
C LYS A 5 -2.83 -23.76 26.89
N ARG A 6 -3.46 -22.67 26.42
CA ARG A 6 -3.07 -22.00 25.17
C ARG A 6 -1.61 -21.55 25.30
N ARG A 7 -0.70 -22.25 24.62
CA ARG A 7 0.68 -21.81 24.39
C ARG A 7 0.63 -20.46 23.67
N ARG A 8 0.89 -19.37 24.38
CA ARG A 8 1.21 -18.08 23.76
C ARG A 8 2.49 -18.28 22.97
N SER A 9 2.44 -18.24 21.64
CA SER A 9 3.66 -18.21 20.83
C SER A 9 4.44 -16.96 21.22
N SER A 10 5.68 -17.10 21.69
CA SER A 10 6.55 -15.94 21.88
C SER A 10 6.80 -15.34 20.50
N LYS A 11 6.23 -14.17 20.23
CA LYS A 11 6.68 -13.35 19.11
C LYS A 11 8.14 -13.00 19.41
N ARG A 12 9.06 -13.52 18.60
CA ARG A 12 10.48 -13.17 18.67
C ARG A 12 10.58 -11.68 18.37
N ASP A 13 11.00 -10.88 19.36
CA ASP A 13 11.25 -9.46 19.15
C ASP A 13 12.34 -9.32 18.09
N LYS A 14 12.02 -8.62 17.00
CA LYS A 14 12.99 -8.33 15.95
C LYS A 14 14.10 -7.43 16.54
N SER A 15 15.34 -7.70 16.15
CA SER A 15 16.46 -6.82 16.48
C SER A 15 16.32 -5.47 15.76
N SER A 16 16.95 -4.42 16.30
CA SER A 16 16.98 -3.10 15.65
C SER A 16 17.50 -3.19 14.21
N GLY A 17 18.54 -4.00 13.97
CA GLY A 17 19.09 -4.22 12.63
C GLY A 17 18.11 -4.87 11.64
N GLU A 18 17.33 -5.87 12.06
CA GLU A 18 16.29 -6.47 11.21
C GLU A 18 15.18 -5.47 10.85
N ILE A 19 14.87 -4.57 11.77
CA ILE A 19 13.85 -3.54 11.57
C ILE A 19 14.35 -2.50 10.59
N LEU A 20 15.59 -2.01 10.74
CA LEU A 20 16.18 -1.07 9.78
C LEU A 20 16.29 -1.68 8.38
N LYS A 21 16.69 -2.94 8.25
CA LYS A 21 16.68 -3.66 6.96
C LYS A 21 15.28 -3.74 6.37
N SER A 22 14.28 -4.01 7.20
CA SER A 22 12.87 -4.04 6.76
C SER A 22 12.34 -2.65 6.39
N ALA A 23 12.78 -1.59 7.08
CA ALA A 23 12.47 -0.21 6.76
C ALA A 23 13.11 0.19 5.43
N GLN A 24 14.39 -0.10 5.23
CA GLN A 24 15.09 0.15 3.97
C GLN A 24 14.42 -0.58 2.80
N SER A 25 14.06 -1.85 2.96
CA SER A 25 13.36 -2.61 1.91
C SER A 25 11.98 -2.04 1.55
N SER A 26 11.30 -1.38 2.49
CA SER A 26 10.06 -0.64 2.20
C SER A 26 10.38 0.67 1.49
N LEU A 27 11.40 1.41 1.92
CA LEU A 27 11.81 2.66 1.30
C LEU A 27 12.27 2.46 -0.16
N ASP A 28 13.00 1.39 -0.45
CA ASP A 28 13.42 1.04 -1.81
C ASP A 28 12.23 0.72 -2.72
N ARG A 29 11.17 0.11 -2.15
CA ARG A 29 9.90 -0.09 -2.88
C ARG A 29 9.21 1.24 -3.14
N ALA A 30 9.16 2.13 -2.15
CA ALA A 30 8.59 3.46 -2.31
C ALA A 30 9.29 4.26 -3.42
N LYS A 31 10.64 4.25 -3.43
CA LYS A 31 11.47 4.89 -4.46
C LYS A 31 11.16 4.37 -5.86
N ARG A 32 11.20 3.05 -6.06
CA ARG A 32 10.91 2.44 -7.37
C ARG A 32 9.49 2.71 -7.85
N ALA A 33 8.52 2.69 -6.95
CA ALA A 33 7.14 3.01 -7.30
C ALA A 33 7.00 4.49 -7.69
N TRP A 34 7.61 5.40 -6.93
CA TRP A 34 7.64 6.83 -7.27
C TRP A 34 8.29 7.11 -8.62
N GLU A 35 9.42 6.47 -8.94
CA GLU A 35 10.08 6.59 -10.24
C GLU A 35 9.15 6.14 -11.38
N ARG A 36 8.50 4.97 -11.23
CA ARG A 36 7.55 4.47 -12.24
C ARG A 36 6.35 5.38 -12.44
N TYR A 37 5.87 6.01 -11.36
CA TYR A 37 4.82 7.01 -11.44
C TYR A 37 5.32 8.23 -12.23
N ARG A 38 6.51 8.77 -11.91
CA ARG A 38 7.11 9.91 -12.64
C ARG A 38 7.33 9.65 -14.13
N GLU A 39 7.68 8.41 -14.51
CA GLU A 39 7.89 8.04 -15.91
C GLU A 39 6.57 7.95 -16.71
N ARG A 40 5.46 7.62 -16.05
CA ARG A 40 4.18 7.29 -16.71
C ARG A 40 3.07 8.30 -16.46
N GLY A 41 3.23 9.20 -15.48
CA GLY A 41 2.24 10.20 -15.09
C GLY A 41 0.96 9.60 -14.50
N ALA A 42 -0.15 10.33 -14.68
CA ALA A 42 -1.46 10.01 -14.12
C ALA A 42 -2.01 8.63 -14.52
N ASP A 43 -1.56 8.05 -15.65
CA ASP A 43 -1.96 6.69 -16.07
C ASP A 43 -1.39 5.59 -15.14
N ALA A 44 -0.60 5.97 -14.14
CA ALA A 44 0.07 5.05 -13.24
C ALA A 44 -0.13 5.39 -11.75
N ASP A 45 -1.29 5.96 -11.39
CA ASP A 45 -1.70 6.26 -10.01
C ASP A 45 -1.53 5.08 -9.03
N LEU A 46 -1.59 3.83 -9.51
CA LEU A 46 -1.26 2.65 -8.72
C LEU A 46 0.15 2.73 -8.11
N PHE A 47 1.13 3.24 -8.86
CA PHE A 47 2.50 3.39 -8.39
C PHE A 47 2.64 4.57 -7.41
N LEU A 48 1.86 5.64 -7.57
CA LEU A 48 1.78 6.69 -6.56
C LEU A 48 1.27 6.13 -5.23
N ASN A 49 0.25 5.28 -5.30
CA ASN A 49 -0.34 4.64 -4.13
C ASN A 49 0.62 3.63 -3.48
N GLU A 50 1.28 2.78 -4.28
CA GLU A 50 2.33 1.87 -3.79
C GLU A 50 3.45 2.66 -3.11
N ALA A 51 3.87 3.79 -3.68
CA ALA A 51 4.90 4.63 -3.12
C ALA A 51 4.48 5.21 -1.76
N LEU A 52 3.25 5.73 -1.67
CA LEU A 52 2.69 6.27 -0.44
C LEU A 52 2.56 5.21 0.67
N ILE A 53 1.99 4.05 0.37
CA ILE A 53 1.81 2.94 1.32
C ILE A 53 3.16 2.48 1.88
N ASN A 54 4.16 2.31 1.01
CA ASN A 54 5.48 1.88 1.45
C ASN A 54 6.16 2.96 2.30
N THR A 55 6.04 4.25 1.94
CA THR A 55 6.53 5.38 2.74
C THR A 55 5.91 5.37 4.14
N VAL A 56 4.59 5.29 4.27
CA VAL A 56 3.89 5.16 5.56
C VAL A 56 4.38 3.94 6.35
N GLY A 57 4.57 2.83 5.65
CA GLY A 57 5.09 1.59 6.23
C GLY A 57 6.51 1.72 6.78
N VAL A 58 7.35 2.60 6.23
CA VAL A 58 8.68 2.90 6.79
C VAL A 58 8.52 3.63 8.12
N MET A 59 7.69 4.68 8.15
CA MET A 59 7.49 5.52 9.34
C MET A 59 7.03 4.70 10.54
N TYR A 60 6.09 3.79 10.33
CA TYR A 60 5.59 2.91 11.39
C TYR A 60 6.69 2.02 11.98
N LYS A 61 7.56 1.46 11.12
CA LYS A 61 8.68 0.63 11.57
C LYS A 61 9.67 1.46 12.40
N LEU A 62 9.98 2.68 11.97
CA LEU A 62 10.87 3.59 12.68
C LEU A 62 10.26 4.04 14.03
N ARG A 63 8.98 4.44 14.04
CA ARG A 63 8.25 4.85 15.25
C ARG A 63 8.26 3.79 16.33
N ASN A 64 7.98 2.54 15.96
CA ASN A 64 7.97 1.41 16.90
C ASN A 64 9.36 1.09 17.47
N ASN A 65 10.42 1.69 16.92
CA ASN A 65 11.81 1.45 17.33
C ASN A 65 12.51 2.72 17.81
N LYS A 66 11.75 3.79 18.03
CA LYS A 66 12.34 5.11 18.30
C LYS A 66 13.30 5.15 19.49
N ARG A 67 12.98 4.39 20.54
CA ARG A 67 13.77 4.33 21.79
C ARG A 67 15.06 3.52 21.64
N ARG A 68 15.27 2.83 20.52
CA ARG A 68 16.41 1.93 20.32
C ARG A 68 17.62 2.60 19.65
N HIS A 69 17.50 3.85 19.22
CA HIS A 69 18.52 4.56 18.42
C HIS A 69 19.09 5.80 19.11
N GLY A 70 18.86 5.95 20.42
CA GLY A 70 19.39 7.06 21.22
C GLY A 70 18.58 8.37 21.11
N PRO A 71 18.86 9.33 22.02
CA PRO A 71 18.06 10.54 22.16
C PRO A 71 18.18 11.51 20.97
N GLU A 72 19.33 11.57 20.32
CA GLU A 72 19.53 12.42 19.14
C GLU A 72 18.65 11.96 17.96
N TRP A 73 18.65 10.66 17.68
CA TRP A 73 17.79 10.08 16.65
C TRP A 73 16.31 10.26 17.01
N GLU A 74 15.93 10.01 18.27
CA GLU A 74 14.55 10.18 18.73
C GLU A 74 14.08 11.63 18.59
N SER A 75 14.95 12.60 18.88
CA SER A 75 14.67 14.03 18.69
C SER A 75 14.43 14.36 17.22
N ARG A 76 15.29 13.89 16.31
CA ARG A 76 15.13 14.08 14.86
C ARG A 76 13.85 13.46 14.33
N PHE A 77 13.54 12.24 14.75
CA PHE A 77 12.30 11.56 14.37
C PHE A 77 11.07 12.31 14.90
N THR A 78 11.12 12.78 16.15
CA THR A 78 10.02 13.55 16.77
C THR A 78 9.82 14.90 16.07
N ALA A 79 10.90 15.59 15.70
CA ALA A 79 10.85 16.82 14.94
C ALA A 79 10.23 16.61 13.55
N LEU A 80 10.57 15.50 12.88
CA LEU A 80 9.92 15.12 11.62
C LEU A 80 8.42 14.82 11.82
N GLU A 81 8.05 14.04 12.84
CA GLU A 81 6.65 13.74 13.16
C GLU A 81 5.84 15.02 13.40
N ALA A 82 6.43 16.06 13.99
CA ALA A 82 5.76 17.33 14.24
C ALA A 82 5.51 18.19 12.99
N THR A 83 6.10 17.87 11.84
CA THR A 83 5.92 18.68 10.62
C THR A 83 4.49 18.57 10.07
N PRO A 84 3.92 19.66 9.48
CA PRO A 84 2.56 19.65 8.94
C PRO A 84 2.30 18.53 7.91
N ARG A 85 3.24 18.32 6.98
CA ARG A 85 3.22 17.20 6.02
C ARG A 85 3.13 15.83 6.69
N MET A 86 3.70 15.69 7.87
CA MET A 86 3.76 14.42 8.58
C MET A 86 2.54 14.18 9.45
N GLN A 87 1.99 15.24 10.01
CA GLN A 87 0.64 15.20 10.56
C GLN A 87 -0.37 14.88 9.44
N TRP A 88 -0.27 15.50 8.27
CA TRP A 88 -1.11 15.20 7.11
C TRP A 88 -1.04 13.71 6.74
N LEU A 89 0.15 13.12 6.58
CA LEU A 89 0.29 11.69 6.29
C LEU A 89 -0.25 10.77 7.40
N LYS A 90 -0.13 11.22 8.65
CA LYS A 90 -0.68 10.52 9.80
C LYS A 90 -2.21 10.57 9.75
N HIS A 91 -2.82 11.72 9.47
CA HIS A 91 -4.26 11.88 9.24
C HIS A 91 -4.73 11.04 8.04
N TYR A 92 -4.01 11.09 6.93
CA TYR A 92 -4.26 10.31 5.72
C TYR A 92 -4.24 8.80 6.00
N ARG A 93 -3.27 8.31 6.78
CA ARG A 93 -3.16 6.91 7.20
C ARG A 93 -4.25 6.51 8.19
N ASP A 94 -4.39 7.31 9.25
CA ASP A 94 -5.31 7.03 10.35
C ASP A 94 -6.76 7.16 9.90
N GLY A 95 -6.99 7.82 8.74
CA GLY A 95 -8.26 8.00 8.07
C GLY A 95 -9.22 8.64 9.05
N ASP A 96 -9.20 9.97 9.16
CA ASP A 96 -10.01 10.69 10.15
C ASP A 96 -11.42 10.09 10.23
N GLN A 97 -11.65 9.38 11.34
CA GLN A 97 -12.68 8.35 11.53
C GLN A 97 -14.07 8.97 11.74
N HIS A 98 -14.29 10.19 11.26
CA HIS A 98 -15.46 11.00 11.54
C HIS A 98 -16.38 11.23 10.33
N GLY A 99 -16.04 10.70 9.14
CA GLY A 99 -16.92 10.82 7.96
C GLY A 99 -16.90 9.66 6.96
N LEU A 100 -15.92 8.75 7.04
CA LEU A 100 -15.83 7.58 6.17
C LEU A 100 -16.05 6.31 7.00
N GLU A 101 -17.26 5.75 6.94
CA GLU A 101 -17.47 4.36 7.35
C GLU A 101 -16.60 3.44 6.47
N GLU A 102 -16.00 2.44 7.12
CA GLU A 102 -15.07 1.41 6.62
C GLU A 102 -13.60 1.82 6.42
N GLY A 103 -12.90 1.78 7.56
CA GLY A 103 -11.46 1.94 7.66
C GLY A 103 -10.64 0.76 7.12
N THR A 104 -9.70 1.11 6.24
CA THR A 104 -8.28 0.75 6.19
C THR A 104 -7.72 1.61 5.05
N MET A 105 -6.45 2.04 5.07
CA MET A 105 -5.80 2.46 3.82
C MET A 105 -6.03 1.35 2.78
N SER A 106 -6.95 1.55 1.86
CA SER A 106 -7.29 0.57 0.84
C SER A 106 -6.84 1.16 -0.50
N SER A 107 -5.95 0.44 -1.17
CA SER A 107 -5.82 0.60 -2.61
C SER A 107 -7.08 0.00 -3.21
N SER A 108 -8.11 0.82 -3.35
CA SER A 108 -9.35 0.41 -3.99
C SER A 108 -9.20 0.58 -5.49
N ALA A 109 -9.24 -0.53 -6.22
CA ALA A 109 -9.48 -0.50 -7.65
C ALA A 109 -11.00 -0.36 -7.84
N TYR A 110 -11.45 0.81 -8.27
CA TYR A 110 -12.85 1.03 -8.57
C TYR A 110 -13.12 0.60 -10.00
N ILE A 111 -14.13 -0.25 -10.18
CA ILE A 111 -14.61 -0.59 -11.51
C ILE A 111 -15.60 0.50 -11.92
N LYS A 112 -15.07 1.61 -12.45
CA LYS A 112 -15.91 2.69 -12.99
C LYS A 112 -16.44 2.19 -14.33
N HIS A 113 -17.76 2.09 -14.44
CA HIS A 113 -18.45 1.63 -15.66
C HIS A 113 -18.29 0.12 -15.98
N LEU A 114 -18.49 -0.77 -14.99
CA LEU A 114 -18.69 -2.19 -15.33
C LEU A 114 -20.05 -2.41 -16.01
N GLY A 115 -20.10 -2.21 -17.32
CA GLY A 115 -21.18 -2.77 -18.12
C GLY A 115 -21.00 -4.29 -18.16
N SER A 116 -21.93 -5.05 -17.56
CA SER A 116 -21.91 -6.53 -17.68
C SER A 116 -21.90 -6.94 -19.17
N ALA A 117 -22.58 -6.19 -20.03
CA ALA A 117 -22.56 -6.40 -21.48
C ALA A 117 -21.17 -6.19 -22.12
N GLU A 118 -20.40 -5.19 -21.71
CA GLU A 118 -19.04 -4.96 -22.21
C GLU A 118 -18.09 -6.06 -21.72
N LEU A 119 -18.19 -6.43 -20.44
CA LEU A 119 -17.37 -7.50 -19.86
C LEU A 119 -17.65 -8.83 -20.59
N TRP A 120 -18.93 -9.18 -20.76
CA TRP A 120 -19.32 -10.40 -21.47
C TRP A 120 -19.04 -10.35 -22.98
N GLY A 121 -18.95 -9.17 -23.59
CA GLY A 121 -18.52 -8.99 -24.97
C GLY A 121 -17.08 -9.45 -25.23
N MET A 122 -16.25 -9.51 -24.18
CA MET A 122 -14.87 -10.01 -24.24
C MET A 122 -14.72 -11.48 -23.83
N ALA A 123 -15.83 -12.15 -23.49
CA ALA A 123 -15.78 -13.49 -22.91
C ALA A 123 -15.36 -14.53 -23.97
N PRO A 124 -14.41 -15.43 -23.65
CA PRO A 124 -14.08 -16.53 -24.55
C PRO A 124 -15.26 -17.51 -24.67
N PRO A 125 -15.37 -18.27 -25.77
CA PRO A 125 -16.40 -19.28 -25.92
C PRO A 125 -16.43 -20.27 -24.75
N GLY A 126 -17.62 -20.52 -24.20
CA GLY A 126 -17.81 -21.41 -23.05
C GLY A 126 -17.53 -20.75 -21.69
N ALA A 127 -17.29 -19.43 -21.63
CA ALA A 127 -17.20 -18.72 -20.37
C ALA A 127 -18.53 -18.82 -19.58
N VAL A 128 -18.44 -19.18 -18.30
CA VAL A 128 -19.59 -19.33 -17.39
C VAL A 128 -19.51 -18.38 -16.19
N ASN A 129 -18.34 -17.84 -15.88
CA ASN A 129 -18.15 -16.84 -14.84
C ASN A 129 -16.92 -15.96 -15.11
N ALA A 130 -16.95 -14.72 -14.62
CA ALA A 130 -15.82 -13.79 -14.61
C ALA A 130 -15.37 -13.53 -13.17
N SER A 131 -14.07 -13.36 -12.94
CA SER A 131 -13.51 -12.88 -11.69
C SER A 131 -12.60 -11.69 -11.97
N LEU A 132 -12.88 -10.58 -11.29
CA LEU A 132 -12.13 -9.33 -11.38
C LEU A 132 -11.33 -9.18 -10.08
N GLY A 133 -10.08 -9.65 -10.12
CA GLY A 133 -9.19 -9.68 -8.97
C GLY A 133 -9.16 -11.03 -8.25
N ASP A 134 -8.01 -11.70 -8.30
CA ASP A 134 -7.64 -12.76 -7.37
C ASP A 134 -6.70 -12.20 -6.28
N GLN A 135 -6.23 -13.06 -5.37
CA GLN A 135 -5.26 -12.68 -4.33
C GLN A 135 -3.93 -12.11 -4.87
N PHE A 136 -3.70 -12.19 -6.18
CA PHE A 136 -2.54 -11.62 -6.88
C PHE A 136 -2.94 -10.47 -7.83
N GLY A 137 -4.18 -9.98 -7.77
CA GLY A 137 -4.69 -8.89 -8.60
C GLY A 137 -5.00 -9.27 -10.05
N ARG A 138 -5.10 -10.56 -10.39
CA ARG A 138 -5.36 -11.02 -11.76
C ARG A 138 -6.84 -11.19 -12.02
N CYS A 139 -7.26 -10.95 -13.26
CA CYS A 139 -8.63 -11.23 -13.72
C CYS A 139 -8.66 -12.52 -14.54
N PHE A 140 -9.74 -13.29 -14.44
CA PHE A 140 -9.90 -14.52 -15.22
C PHE A 140 -11.36 -14.87 -15.51
N TRP A 141 -11.55 -15.63 -16.60
CA TRP A 141 -12.78 -16.33 -16.94
C TRP A 141 -12.70 -17.77 -16.46
N THR A 142 -13.78 -18.29 -15.90
CA THR A 142 -14.00 -19.74 -15.81
C THR A 142 -14.67 -20.19 -17.10
N VAL A 143 -14.03 -21.07 -17.85
CA VAL A 143 -14.52 -21.60 -19.13
C VAL A 143 -14.85 -23.07 -18.96
N ARG A 144 -16.09 -23.45 -19.29
CA ARG A 144 -16.53 -24.84 -19.31
C ARG A 144 -16.36 -25.41 -20.71
N ARG A 145 -15.53 -26.44 -20.83
CA ARG A 145 -15.29 -27.17 -22.07
C ARG A 145 -16.44 -28.16 -22.36
N PRO A 146 -16.58 -28.62 -23.62
CA PRO A 146 -17.61 -29.61 -23.97
C PRO A 146 -17.52 -30.93 -23.20
N ASP A 147 -16.33 -31.30 -22.71
CA ASP A 147 -16.08 -32.48 -21.88
C ASP A 147 -16.47 -32.29 -20.40
N GLY A 148 -17.07 -31.14 -20.05
CA GLY A 148 -17.49 -30.78 -18.70
C GLY A 148 -16.36 -30.27 -17.80
N ARG A 149 -15.11 -30.24 -18.27
CA ARG A 149 -13.98 -29.70 -17.50
C ARG A 149 -14.03 -28.17 -17.47
N GLU A 150 -13.60 -27.60 -16.35
CA GLU A 150 -13.47 -26.15 -16.19
C GLU A 150 -11.99 -25.74 -16.23
N GLU A 151 -11.71 -24.65 -16.94
CA GLU A 151 -10.38 -24.03 -16.98
C GLU A 151 -10.45 -22.54 -16.68
N ARG A 152 -9.35 -21.99 -16.16
CA ARG A 152 -9.20 -20.54 -15.95
C ARG A 152 -8.46 -19.92 -17.12
N ARG A 153 -9.06 -18.93 -17.76
CA ARG A 153 -8.39 -18.09 -18.77
C ARG A 153 -8.20 -16.68 -18.23
N TYR A 154 -6.94 -16.35 -17.96
CA TYR A 154 -6.58 -15.03 -17.46
C TYR A 154 -6.74 -13.97 -18.55
N PHE A 155 -7.17 -12.77 -18.15
CA PHE A 155 -7.27 -11.62 -19.04
C PHE A 155 -6.85 -10.35 -18.32
N VAL A 156 -6.50 -9.34 -19.11
CA VAL A 156 -6.29 -7.97 -18.63
C VAL A 156 -7.55 -7.19 -18.99
N PRO A 157 -8.28 -6.65 -18.02
CA PRO A 157 -9.44 -5.84 -18.33
C PRO A 157 -9.02 -4.54 -19.04
N PRO A 158 -9.88 -3.96 -19.89
CA PRO A 158 -9.65 -2.65 -20.48
C PRO A 158 -9.45 -1.58 -19.41
N GLN A 159 -8.53 -0.63 -19.63
CA GLN A 159 -8.30 0.49 -18.71
C GLN A 159 -9.58 1.31 -18.48
N SER A 160 -10.47 1.40 -19.46
CA SER A 160 -11.77 2.08 -19.32
C SER A 160 -12.69 1.47 -18.25
N MET A 161 -12.50 0.20 -17.90
CA MET A 161 -13.28 -0.48 -16.85
C MET A 161 -12.72 -0.22 -15.45
N PHE A 162 -11.48 0.26 -15.32
CA PHE A 162 -10.79 0.40 -14.05
C PHE A 162 -10.35 1.84 -13.84
N SER A 163 -10.82 2.44 -12.76
CA SER A 163 -10.20 3.64 -12.21
C SER A 163 -9.55 3.24 -10.89
N THR A 164 -8.23 3.28 -10.86
CA THR A 164 -7.50 3.34 -9.61
C THR A 164 -7.63 4.76 -9.09
N GLY A 165 -8.15 4.92 -7.89
CA GLY A 165 -8.15 6.22 -7.20
C GLY A 165 -7.59 6.01 -5.81
N LEU A 166 -6.76 6.95 -5.33
CA LEU A 166 -6.59 7.10 -3.90
C LEU A 166 -7.88 7.70 -3.36
N VAL A 167 -8.63 6.92 -2.59
CA VAL A 167 -9.68 7.48 -1.72
C VAL A 167 -9.00 7.84 -0.40
N GLY A 168 -8.53 9.07 -0.33
CA GLY A 168 -8.37 9.81 0.91
C GLY A 168 -9.19 11.06 0.75
N SER A 169 -10.04 11.38 1.73
CA SER A 169 -10.78 12.64 1.70
C SER A 169 -9.77 13.79 1.67
N ASP A 170 -9.81 14.56 0.60
CA ASP A 170 -9.00 15.76 0.39
C ASP A 170 -9.65 16.97 1.07
N GLU A 171 -10.45 16.78 2.12
CA GLU A 171 -11.32 17.82 2.68
C GLU A 171 -10.58 19.11 3.07
N ASN A 172 -9.24 19.08 3.16
CA ASN A 172 -8.42 20.26 3.42
C ASN A 172 -7.48 20.69 2.27
N GLY A 173 -7.31 19.94 1.17
CA GLY A 173 -6.56 20.38 -0.02
C GLY A 173 -5.12 20.90 0.18
N GLU A 174 -4.51 20.76 1.36
CA GLU A 174 -3.30 21.53 1.70
C GLU A 174 -2.01 21.00 1.05
N TYR A 175 -2.00 19.76 0.55
CA TYR A 175 -0.78 19.16 -0.01
C TYR A 175 -1.04 18.23 -1.20
N GLU A 176 -0.37 18.53 -2.32
CA GLU A 176 -0.23 17.60 -3.44
C GLU A 176 0.72 16.46 -3.06
N ILE A 177 0.23 15.21 -3.08
CA ILE A 177 1.03 14.02 -2.73
C ILE A 177 2.33 13.98 -3.54
N GLU A 178 2.26 14.36 -4.81
CA GLU A 178 3.38 14.40 -5.76
C GLU A 178 4.52 15.33 -5.29
N THR A 179 4.17 16.43 -4.63
CA THR A 179 5.14 17.40 -4.10
C THR A 179 5.71 16.95 -2.75
N LEU A 180 4.92 16.25 -1.94
CA LEU A 180 5.34 15.77 -0.62
C LEU A 180 6.24 14.55 -0.66
N LEU A 181 5.89 13.57 -1.48
CA LEU A 181 6.45 12.23 -1.43
C LEU A 181 7.98 12.16 -1.65
N PRO A 182 8.60 12.87 -2.62
CA PRO A 182 10.06 12.81 -2.79
C PRO A 182 10.81 13.33 -1.56
N ASN A 183 10.38 14.46 -0.99
CA ASN A 183 11.01 15.06 0.18
C ASN A 183 10.96 14.12 1.40
N LEU A 184 9.84 13.42 1.57
CA LEU A 184 9.66 12.47 2.66
C LEU A 184 10.48 11.19 2.49
N ILE A 185 10.61 10.70 1.26
CA ILE A 185 11.48 9.57 0.95
C ILE A 185 12.93 9.89 1.33
N ASP A 186 13.40 11.09 1.03
CA ASP A 186 14.77 11.54 1.36
C ASP A 186 14.99 11.70 2.87
N GLU A 187 14.02 12.26 3.58
CA GLU A 187 14.10 12.42 5.04
C GLU A 187 14.07 11.08 5.77
N LEU A 188 13.24 10.14 5.31
CA LEU A 188 13.22 8.78 5.85
C LEU A 188 14.52 8.03 5.54
N GLN A 189 15.14 8.24 4.38
CA GLN A 189 16.47 7.71 4.10
C GLN A 189 17.49 8.25 5.11
N SER A 190 17.52 9.56 5.32
CA SER A 190 18.43 10.20 6.28
C SER A 190 18.27 9.65 7.70
N LEU A 191 17.03 9.36 8.12
CA LEU A 191 16.75 8.74 9.42
C LEU A 191 17.23 7.29 9.50
N ILE A 192 17.05 6.49 8.44
CA ILE A 192 17.54 5.10 8.39
C ILE A 192 19.07 5.08 8.42
N ASP A 193 19.72 5.96 7.66
CA ASP A 193 21.18 6.06 7.60
C ASP A 193 21.75 6.45 8.96
N SER A 194 21.13 7.43 9.62
CA SER A 194 21.51 7.85 10.97
C SER A 194 21.33 6.72 11.99
N ALA A 195 20.21 5.99 11.95
CA ALA A 195 19.98 4.85 12.83
C ALA A 195 20.99 3.72 12.59
N SER A 196 21.35 3.48 11.31
CA SER A 196 22.27 2.40 10.94
C SER A 196 23.71 2.64 11.42
N ARG A 197 24.13 3.91 11.54
CA ARG A 197 25.43 4.29 12.11
C ARG A 197 25.51 4.14 13.63
N SER A 198 24.36 4.06 14.31
CA SER A 198 24.26 3.93 15.76
C SER A 198 24.20 2.49 16.27
N LEU A 199 24.17 1.50 15.36
CA LEU A 199 24.20 0.06 15.65
C LEU A 199 25.63 -0.47 15.64
#